data_AF-A0A417Z562-F1
#
_entry.id   AF-A0A417Z562-F1
#
_cell.length_a   1.000
_cell.length_b   1.000
_cell.length_c   1.000
_cell.angle_alpha   90.00
_cell.angle_beta   90.00
_cell.angle_gamma   90.00
#
_symmetry.space_group_name_H-M   'P 1'
#
loop_
_entity.id
_entity.type
_entity.pdbx_description
1 polymer ?
#
loop_
_entity_poly.entity_id
_entity_poly.type
_entity_poly.pdbx_seq_one_letter_code
_entity_poly.pdbx_strand_id
1 'polypeptide(L)'
;MIRAYMPVDADALDILSREGSVPATHVVSVTSGVRALAPDGDEELHEHLACQLAAAAATSDPVAVLAFDVRPERVEDAEGHVGAISLLGDVGLRDVACFLVADPGERVQEDAELELSWYDAGERDSVRALLSS
;
A
#
# COMPACT_ATOMS: atom_id res chain seq x y z
N MET A 1 -13.67 -6.15 7.45
CA MET A 1 -12.78 -5.76 6.36
C MET A 1 -11.36 -5.87 6.88
N ILE A 2 -10.39 -6.13 6.01
CA ILE A 2 -8.97 -6.12 6.31
C ILE A 2 -8.37 -4.96 5.53
N ARG A 3 -7.68 -4.04 6.21
CA ARG A 3 -6.90 -2.97 5.58
C ARG A 3 -5.60 -3.55 5.03
N ALA A 4 -5.31 -3.27 3.78
CA ALA A 4 -4.10 -3.72 3.10
C ALA A 4 -3.45 -2.55 2.33
N TYR A 5 -2.16 -2.72 2.04
CA TYR A 5 -1.30 -1.74 1.43
C TYR A 5 -0.55 -2.37 0.27
N MET A 6 -0.45 -1.68 -0.85
CA MET A 6 0.24 -2.15 -2.04
C MET A 6 1.05 -1.01 -2.66
N PRO A 7 2.34 -1.18 -2.95
CA PRO A 7 3.08 -0.19 -3.72
C PRO A 7 2.49 -0.06 -5.12
N VAL A 8 2.40 1.16 -5.63
CA VAL A 8 1.84 1.45 -6.96
C VAL A 8 2.72 2.44 -7.72
N ASP A 9 2.72 2.33 -9.03
CA ASP A 9 3.36 3.28 -9.95
C ASP A 9 2.32 3.93 -10.88
N ALA A 10 2.79 4.79 -11.78
CA ALA A 10 1.92 5.48 -12.73
C ALA A 10 1.14 4.52 -13.64
N ASP A 11 1.75 3.39 -14.02
CA ASP A 11 1.13 2.38 -14.89
C ASP A 11 0.01 1.65 -14.16
N ALA A 12 0.22 1.25 -12.91
CA ALA A 12 -0.80 0.66 -12.05
C ALA A 12 -2.00 1.60 -11.87
N LEU A 13 -1.76 2.91 -11.70
CA LEU A 13 -2.84 3.90 -11.62
C LEU A 13 -3.55 4.12 -12.96
N ASP A 14 -2.85 4.05 -14.10
CA ASP A 14 -3.49 4.09 -15.42
C ASP A 14 -4.41 2.88 -15.64
N ILE A 15 -3.94 1.68 -15.28
CA ILE A 15 -4.72 0.44 -15.34
C ILE A 15 -5.96 0.57 -14.46
N LEU A 16 -5.79 0.95 -13.18
CA LEU A 16 -6.90 1.14 -12.25
C LEU A 16 -7.92 2.17 -12.77
N SER A 17 -7.45 3.21 -13.46
CA SER A 17 -8.32 4.24 -14.09
C SER A 17 -9.13 3.70 -15.25
N ARG A 18 -8.50 2.90 -16.12
CA ARG A 18 -9.09 2.45 -17.38
C ARG A 18 -9.95 1.21 -17.22
N GLU A 19 -9.52 0.29 -16.37
CA GLU A 19 -10.12 -1.04 -16.21
C GLU A 19 -11.00 -1.12 -14.95
N GLY A 20 -10.83 -0.18 -14.01
CA GLY A 20 -11.58 -0.15 -12.75
C GLY A 20 -11.05 -1.11 -11.68
N SER A 21 -10.02 -1.89 -12.02
CA SER A 21 -9.27 -2.74 -11.10
C SER A 21 -7.80 -2.83 -11.53
N VAL A 22 -6.93 -3.22 -10.62
CA VAL A 22 -5.50 -3.44 -10.87
C VAL A 22 -5.04 -4.75 -10.22
N PRO A 23 -4.17 -5.54 -10.87
CA PRO A 23 -3.63 -6.76 -10.27
C PRO A 23 -2.95 -6.48 -8.93
N ALA A 24 -3.25 -7.31 -7.93
CA ALA A 24 -2.65 -7.20 -6.61
C ALA A 24 -1.21 -7.75 -6.61
N THR A 25 -0.25 -6.93 -6.23
CA THR A 25 1.18 -7.32 -6.14
C THR A 25 1.80 -6.77 -4.87
N HIS A 26 2.70 -7.53 -4.23
CA HIS A 26 3.39 -7.10 -2.99
C HIS A 26 2.45 -6.54 -1.92
N VAL A 27 1.32 -7.22 -1.68
CA VAL A 27 0.31 -6.76 -0.74
C VAL A 27 0.77 -7.02 0.69
N VAL A 28 0.65 -5.98 1.53
CA VAL A 28 1.00 -6.00 2.95
C VAL A 28 -0.24 -5.73 3.79
N SER A 29 -0.39 -6.42 4.91
CA SER A 29 -1.42 -6.13 5.91
C SER A 29 -0.89 -6.40 7.32
N VAL A 30 -1.68 -6.04 8.34
CA VAL A 30 -1.38 -6.29 9.75
C VAL A 30 -1.55 -7.78 10.08
N THR A 31 -0.51 -8.55 9.78
CA THR A 31 -0.39 -9.97 10.16
C THR A 31 0.16 -10.12 11.58
N SER A 32 0.19 -11.35 12.09
CA SER A 32 0.90 -11.67 13.34
C SER A 32 2.37 -11.28 13.29
N GLY A 33 3.01 -11.35 12.12
CA GLY A 33 4.40 -10.91 11.92
C GLY A 33 4.57 -9.40 12.13
N VAL A 34 3.66 -8.58 11.60
CA VAL A 34 3.68 -7.12 11.82
C VAL A 34 3.46 -6.79 13.29
N ARG A 35 2.50 -7.46 13.94
CA ARG A 35 2.24 -7.28 15.38
C ARG A 35 3.46 -7.65 16.24
N ALA A 36 4.26 -8.62 15.81
CA ALA A 36 5.48 -9.00 16.51
C ALA A 36 6.60 -7.94 16.43
N LEU A 37 6.57 -7.04 15.45
CA LEU A 37 7.52 -5.92 15.37
C LEU A 37 7.28 -4.87 16.47
N ALA A 38 6.02 -4.71 16.90
CA ALA A 38 5.63 -3.84 18.00
C ALA A 38 4.55 -4.50 18.88
N PRO A 39 4.91 -5.45 19.76
CA PRO A 39 3.94 -6.25 20.52
C PRO A 39 3.00 -5.43 21.40
N ASP A 40 3.49 -4.32 21.94
CA ASP A 40 2.74 -3.39 22.78
C ASP A 40 2.14 -2.21 21.97
N GLY A 41 2.32 -2.23 20.64
CA GLY A 41 1.77 -1.24 19.74
C GLY A 41 0.25 -1.33 19.63
N ASP A 42 -0.39 -0.19 19.42
CA ASP A 42 -1.80 -0.14 19.10
C ASP A 42 -2.06 -0.41 17.60
N GLU A 43 -3.33 -0.37 17.22
CA GLU A 43 -3.76 -0.63 15.84
C GLU A 43 -3.17 0.40 14.86
N GLU A 44 -3.08 1.67 15.26
CA GLU A 44 -2.53 2.75 14.44
C GLU A 44 -1.05 2.51 14.15
N LEU A 45 -0.25 2.14 15.16
CA LEU A 45 1.15 1.80 14.96
C LEU A 45 1.32 0.56 14.07
N HIS A 46 0.48 -0.46 14.23
CA HIS A 46 0.56 -1.66 13.39
C HIS A 46 0.20 -1.37 11.93
N GLU A 47 -0.82 -0.55 11.68
CA GLU A 47 -1.17 -0.09 10.33
C GLU A 47 -0.05 0.75 9.71
N HIS A 48 0.55 1.65 10.50
CA HIS A 48 1.71 2.43 10.07
C HIS A 48 2.87 1.53 9.65
N LEU A 49 3.22 0.51 10.46
CA LEU A 49 4.28 -0.43 10.12
C LEU A 49 3.99 -1.23 8.85
N ALA A 50 2.75 -1.69 8.66
CA ALA A 50 2.35 -2.38 7.43
C ALA A 50 2.46 -1.46 6.20
N CYS A 51 2.10 -0.18 6.34
CA CYS A 51 2.25 0.83 5.30
C CYS A 51 3.73 1.07 4.96
N GLN A 52 4.61 1.24 5.95
CA GLN A 52 6.05 1.42 5.73
C GLN A 52 6.69 0.21 5.04
N LEU A 53 6.26 -1.01 5.38
CA LEU A 53 6.70 -2.23 4.70
C LEU A 53 6.27 -2.25 3.22
N ALA A 54 5.06 -1.80 2.90
CA ALA A 54 4.61 -1.67 1.52
C ALA A 54 5.39 -0.58 0.76
N ALA A 55 5.64 0.57 1.41
CA ALA A 55 6.44 1.66 0.86
C ALA A 55 7.88 1.22 0.55
N ALA A 56 8.48 0.39 1.41
CA ALA A 56 9.83 -0.13 1.21
C ALA A 56 9.96 -1.05 -0.01
N ALA A 57 8.85 -1.67 -0.44
CA ALA A 57 8.79 -2.50 -1.65
C ALA A 57 8.54 -1.68 -2.93
N ALA A 58 8.26 -0.38 -2.81
CA ALA A 58 7.99 0.47 -3.96
C ALA A 58 9.25 0.71 -4.81
N THR A 59 9.08 0.60 -6.12
CA THR A 59 10.15 0.87 -7.09
C THR A 59 10.00 2.22 -7.79
N SER A 60 8.87 2.90 -7.58
CA SER A 60 8.56 4.21 -8.19
C SER A 60 9.35 5.35 -7.53
N ASP A 61 9.45 6.47 -8.25
CA ASP A 61 9.83 7.77 -7.72
C ASP A 61 8.81 8.83 -8.16
N PRO A 62 8.14 9.54 -7.25
CA PRO A 62 8.09 9.32 -5.80
C PRO A 62 7.55 7.94 -5.41
N VAL A 63 7.78 7.54 -4.16
CA VAL A 63 7.16 6.34 -3.58
C VAL A 63 5.67 6.56 -3.43
N ALA A 64 4.85 5.63 -3.93
CA ALA A 64 3.41 5.65 -3.71
C ALA A 64 2.88 4.29 -3.24
N VAL A 65 1.94 4.35 -2.31
CA VAL A 65 1.25 3.21 -1.73
C VAL A 65 -0.26 3.41 -1.85
N LEU A 66 -0.94 2.39 -2.34
CA LEU A 66 -2.38 2.26 -2.35
C LEU A 66 -2.82 1.60 -1.03
N ALA A 67 -3.66 2.27 -0.25
CA ALA A 67 -4.36 1.65 0.88
C ALA A 67 -5.78 1.25 0.45
N PHE A 68 -6.19 0.03 0.75
CA PHE A 68 -7.47 -0.52 0.31
C PHE A 68 -8.05 -1.52 1.32
N ASP A 69 -9.36 -1.66 1.32
CA ASP A 69 -10.11 -2.54 2.21
C ASP A 69 -10.62 -3.77 1.47
N VAL A 70 -10.27 -4.96 1.96
CA VAL A 70 -10.70 -6.23 1.38
C VAL A 70 -11.51 -7.07 2.35
N ARG A 71 -12.27 -8.02 1.81
CA ARG A 71 -12.99 -8.98 2.63
C ARG A 71 -12.06 -10.12 3.06
N PRO A 72 -12.18 -10.63 4.30
CA PRO A 72 -11.31 -11.70 4.80
C PRO A 72 -11.26 -12.94 3.91
N GLU A 73 -12.38 -13.31 3.28
CA GLU A 73 -12.45 -14.48 2.39
C GLU A 73 -11.62 -14.35 1.10
N ARG A 74 -11.08 -13.16 0.81
CA ARG A 74 -10.19 -12.92 -0.34
C ARG A 74 -8.71 -12.98 0.04
N VAL A 75 -8.38 -13.11 1.32
CA VAL A 75 -7.00 -13.02 1.81
C VAL A 75 -6.47 -14.40 2.13
N GLU A 76 -5.29 -14.71 1.59
CA GLU A 76 -4.51 -15.90 1.91
C GLU A 76 -3.18 -15.49 2.55
N ASP A 77 -2.66 -16.31 3.46
CA ASP A 77 -1.32 -16.12 3.98
C ASP A 77 -0.31 -16.26 2.83
N ALA A 78 0.60 -15.30 2.70
CA ALA A 78 1.70 -15.38 1.76
C ALA A 78 3.01 -15.65 2.52
N GLU A 79 3.82 -16.56 1.98
CA GLU A 79 5.21 -16.66 2.37
C GLU A 79 6.01 -15.49 1.77
N GLY A 80 7.01 -15.00 2.49
CA GLY A 80 7.84 -13.90 2.02
C GLY A 80 8.32 -13.01 3.16
N HIS A 81 8.13 -11.71 3.01
CA HIS A 81 8.50 -10.71 4.01
C HIS A 81 7.42 -10.55 5.09
N VAL A 82 7.76 -9.86 6.17
CA VAL A 82 6.82 -9.53 7.24
C VAL A 82 5.61 -8.80 6.66
N GLY A 83 4.40 -9.19 7.07
CA GLY A 83 3.16 -8.56 6.61
C GLY A 83 2.62 -9.03 5.26
N ALA A 84 3.35 -9.87 4.52
CA ALA A 84 2.92 -10.33 3.20
C ALA A 84 1.59 -11.11 3.26
N ILE A 85 0.67 -10.77 2.35
CA ILE A 85 -0.55 -11.52 2.10
C ILE A 85 -0.76 -11.70 0.58
N SER A 86 -1.49 -12.75 0.20
CA SER A 86 -1.97 -12.93 -1.17
C SER A 86 -3.44 -12.54 -1.26
N LEU A 87 -3.82 -11.89 -2.36
CA LEU A 87 -5.20 -11.53 -2.62
C LEU A 87 -5.78 -12.40 -3.73
N LEU A 88 -6.97 -12.95 -3.49
CA LEU A 88 -7.81 -13.57 -4.50
C LEU A 88 -8.45 -12.48 -5.36
N GLY A 89 -7.93 -12.34 -6.59
CA GLY A 89 -8.36 -11.37 -7.59
C GLY A 89 -7.76 -9.97 -7.43
N ASP A 90 -8.25 -9.04 -8.24
CA ASP A 90 -7.68 -7.70 -8.38
C ASP A 90 -8.20 -6.72 -7.32
N VAL A 91 -7.47 -5.62 -7.10
CA VAL A 91 -7.93 -4.51 -6.27
C VAL A 91 -8.83 -3.60 -7.10
N GLY A 92 -10.10 -3.48 -6.73
CA GLY A 92 -11.05 -2.63 -7.43
C GLY A 92 -10.98 -1.18 -6.95
N LEU A 93 -11.36 -0.23 -7.80
CA LEU A 93 -11.40 1.20 -7.44
C LEU A 93 -12.31 1.48 -6.22
N ARG A 94 -13.34 0.65 -6.01
CA ARG A 94 -14.26 0.76 -4.86
C ARG A 94 -13.67 0.25 -3.55
N ASP A 95 -12.60 -0.53 -3.62
CA ASP A 95 -11.91 -1.06 -2.45
C ASP A 95 -10.86 -0.04 -1.95
N VAL A 96 -10.48 0.94 -2.76
CA VAL A 96 -9.45 1.95 -2.44
C VAL A 96 -9.95 2.89 -1.35
N ALA A 97 -9.17 2.98 -0.28
CA ALA A 97 -9.40 3.92 0.81
C ALA A 97 -8.68 5.25 0.58
N CYS A 98 -7.41 5.20 0.20
CA CYS A 98 -6.59 6.38 -0.09
C CYS A 98 -5.29 6.01 -0.82
N PHE A 99 -4.56 7.04 -1.25
CA PHE A 99 -3.18 6.92 -1.68
C PHE A 99 -2.26 7.64 -0.69
N LEU A 100 -1.05 7.12 -0.54
CA LEU A 100 -0.02 7.64 0.35
C LEU A 100 1.23 7.85 -0.50
N VAL A 101 1.74 9.08 -0.57
CA VAL A 101 2.79 9.45 -1.53
C VAL A 101 3.89 10.22 -0.82
N ALA A 102 5.14 9.81 -1.02
CA ALA A 102 6.31 10.50 -0.49
C ALA A 102 6.68 11.74 -1.33
N ASP A 103 7.52 12.59 -0.78
CA ASP A 103 8.16 13.64 -1.57
C ASP A 103 9.14 13.04 -2.61
N PRO A 104 9.34 13.70 -3.77
CA PRO A 104 10.25 13.22 -4.81
C PRO A 104 11.68 13.00 -4.30
N GLY A 105 12.27 11.85 -4.63
CA GLY A 105 13.62 11.49 -4.21
C GLY A 105 13.71 10.89 -2.80
N GLU A 106 12.61 10.88 -2.03
CA GLU A 106 12.58 10.23 -0.72
C GLU A 106 12.39 8.71 -0.83
N ARG A 107 13.00 7.97 0.11
CA ARG A 107 12.94 6.51 0.21
C ARG A 107 12.90 6.10 1.66
N VAL A 108 12.40 4.89 1.92
CA VAL A 108 12.50 4.27 3.25
C VAL A 108 13.97 4.13 3.63
N GLN A 109 14.33 4.61 4.81
CA GLN A 109 15.67 4.50 5.37
C GLN A 109 15.65 3.54 6.57
N GLU A 110 16.78 2.90 6.88
CA GLU A 110 16.85 1.91 7.98
C GLU A 110 16.53 2.53 9.35
N ASP A 111 16.86 3.80 9.56
CA ASP A 111 16.74 4.51 10.84
C ASP A 111 15.70 5.65 10.81
N ALA A 112 14.93 5.79 9.73
CA ALA A 112 13.94 6.86 9.60
C ALA A 112 12.68 6.41 8.85
N GLU A 113 11.54 6.85 9.37
CA GLU A 113 10.24 6.68 8.74
C GLU A 113 10.16 7.53 7.47
N LEU A 114 9.55 6.98 6.41
CA LEU A 114 9.24 7.75 5.22
C LEU A 114 7.97 8.57 5.48
N GLU A 115 8.06 9.88 5.28
CA GLU A 115 6.90 10.77 5.36
C GLU A 115 6.01 10.56 4.13
N LEU A 116 4.72 10.33 4.35
CA LEU A 116 3.76 10.05 3.29
C LEU A 116 2.57 11.02 3.39
N SER A 117 2.38 11.79 2.33
CA SER A 117 1.21 12.64 2.16
C SER A 117 -0.01 11.83 1.76
N TRP A 118 -1.14 12.13 2.40
CA TRP A 118 -2.42 11.45 2.15
C TRP A 118 -3.19 12.10 1.01
N TYR A 119 -3.71 11.29 0.09
CA TYR A 119 -4.58 11.70 -1.01
C TYR A 119 -5.85 10.84 -1.02
N ASP A 120 -6.99 11.47 -1.27
CA ASP A 120 -8.27 10.76 -1.34
C ASP A 120 -8.31 9.80 -2.55
N ALA A 121 -9.15 8.76 -2.48
CA ALA A 121 -9.37 7.84 -3.60
C ALA A 121 -9.80 8.56 -4.90
N GLY A 122 -10.49 9.70 -4.80
CA GLY A 122 -10.87 10.56 -5.92
C GLY A 122 -9.72 11.38 -6.52
N GLU A 123 -8.59 11.53 -5.83
CA GLU A 123 -7.41 12.30 -6.27
C GLU A 123 -6.39 11.46 -7.05
N ARG A 124 -6.77 10.25 -7.44
CA ARG A 124 -5.95 9.32 -8.23
C ARG A 124 -5.26 9.97 -9.43
N ASP A 125 -5.96 10.82 -10.18
CA ASP A 125 -5.39 11.46 -11.38
C ASP A 125 -4.27 12.46 -11.02
N SER A 126 -4.38 13.12 -9.86
CA SER A 126 -3.32 13.95 -9.29
C SER A 126 -2.12 13.11 -8.88
N VAL A 127 -2.35 11.99 -8.18
CA VAL A 127 -1.28 11.06 -7.78
C VAL A 127 -0.54 10.51 -9.01
N ARG A 128 -1.27 10.09 -10.04
CA ARG A 128 -0.66 9.61 -11.30
C ARG A 128 0.20 10.69 -11.96
N ALA A 129 -0.23 11.96 -11.92
CA ALA A 129 0.55 13.06 -12.47
C ALA A 129 1.86 13.27 -11.69
N LEU A 130 1.86 13.11 -10.37
CA LEU A 130 3.07 13.16 -9.53
C LEU A 130 4.04 12.01 -9.85
N LEU A 131 3.53 10.82 -10.15
CA LEU A 131 4.35 9.65 -10.49
C LEU A 131 4.88 9.64 -11.93
N SER A 132 4.43 10.57 -12.77
CA SER A 132 4.80 10.66 -14.18
C SER A 132 5.71 11.86 -14.50
N SER A 133 6.10 12.64 -13.49
CA SER A 133 6.92 13.85 -13.62
C SER A 133 8.40 13.56 -13.49
#